data_AF-A0A934H455-F1
#
_entry.id   AF-A0A934H455-F1
#
_cell.length_a   1.000
_cell.length_b   1.000
_cell.length_c   1.000
_cell.angle_alpha   90.00
_cell.angle_beta   90.00
_cell.angle_gamma   90.00
#
_symmetry.space_group_name_H-M   'P 1'
#
loop_
_entity.id
_entity.type
_entity.pdbx_description
1 polymer ?
#
loop_
_entity_poly.entity_id
_entity_poly.type
_entity_poly.pdbx_seq_one_letter_code
_entity_poly.pdbx_strand_id
1 'polypeptide(L)'
;MAYYLGHRAQGDLILFHSAQPPTKESHGQRFAAVIGPFKSRVGASYYARYGQGDPRLCTAEDVERLARLDPRMEQAIVEEAMTREELAVARECEALDQLETHPDQSIPISIPTQGAIPCPIGVKTN
;
A
#
# COMPACT_ATOMS: atom_id res chain seq x y z
N MET A 1 -14.54 -7.69 2.97
CA MET A 1 -14.81 -7.50 1.52
C MET A 1 -13.73 -8.25 0.76
N ALA A 2 -14.06 -8.96 -0.33
CA ALA A 2 -13.07 -9.79 -1.01
C ALA A 2 -12.23 -8.98 -2.00
N TYR A 3 -10.98 -9.39 -2.20
CA TYR A 3 -10.07 -8.83 -3.19
C TYR A 3 -10.12 -9.64 -4.49
N TYR A 4 -10.00 -8.95 -5.60
CA TYR A 4 -10.02 -9.52 -6.94
C TYR A 4 -8.96 -8.84 -7.82
N LEU A 5 -8.49 -9.57 -8.83
CA LEU A 5 -7.61 -9.04 -9.86
C LEU A 5 -8.36 -8.99 -11.18
N GLY A 6 -8.49 -7.81 -11.76
CA GLY A 6 -9.06 -7.61 -13.08
C GLY A 6 -7.98 -7.62 -14.14
N HIS A 7 -8.09 -8.53 -15.12
CA HIS A 7 -7.20 -8.60 -16.26
C HIS A 7 -7.65 -7.61 -17.34
N ARG A 8 -6.80 -6.64 -17.67
CA ARG A 8 -7.06 -5.70 -18.76
C ARG A 8 -6.67 -6.29 -20.11
N ALA A 9 -7.21 -5.72 -21.19
CA ALA A 9 -6.84 -6.13 -22.55
C ALA A 9 -5.32 -5.94 -22.83
N GLN A 10 -4.66 -5.02 -22.13
CA GLN A 10 -3.21 -4.77 -22.23
C GLN A 10 -2.33 -5.83 -21.55
N GLY A 11 -2.91 -6.80 -20.83
CA GLY A 11 -2.16 -7.82 -20.08
C GLY A 11 -1.92 -7.47 -18.61
N ASP A 12 -2.25 -6.25 -18.18
CA ASP A 12 -2.06 -5.84 -16.79
C ASP A 12 -3.13 -6.42 -15.86
N LEU A 13 -2.71 -6.82 -14.66
CA LEU A 13 -3.59 -7.19 -13.56
C LEU A 13 -3.80 -6.01 -12.62
N ILE A 14 -5.07 -5.68 -12.34
CA ILE A 14 -5.43 -4.59 -11.44
C ILE A 14 -6.19 -5.10 -10.23
N LEU A 15 -5.68 -4.75 -9.06
CA LEU A 15 -6.32 -5.02 -7.80
C LEU A 15 -7.56 -4.16 -7.59
N PHE A 16 -8.66 -4.79 -7.23
CA PHE A 16 -9.87 -4.12 -6.76
C PHE A 16 -10.56 -4.94 -5.67
N HIS A 17 -11.44 -4.30 -4.90
CA HIS A 17 -12.29 -4.96 -3.94
C HIS A 17 -13.75 -4.94 -4.41
N SER A 18 -14.52 -5.97 -4.08
CA SER A 18 -15.96 -5.99 -4.35
C SER A 18 -16.71 -6.71 -3.22
N ALA A 19 -17.86 -6.15 -2.84
CA ALA A 19 -18.76 -6.78 -1.87
C ALA A 19 -19.48 -8.00 -2.46
N GLN A 20 -19.73 -7.98 -3.77
CA GLN A 20 -20.40 -9.05 -4.51
C GLN A 20 -19.45 -9.72 -5.51
N PRO A 21 -19.63 -11.01 -5.82
CA PRO A 21 -18.87 -11.68 -6.87
C PRO A 21 -18.94 -10.91 -8.20
N PRO A 22 -17.80 -10.60 -8.84
CA PRO A 22 -17.78 -9.90 -10.12
C PRO A 22 -18.49 -10.71 -11.21
N THR A 23 -19.35 -10.04 -11.97
CA THR A 23 -20.08 -10.61 -13.10
C THR A 23 -19.73 -9.91 -14.40
N LYS A 24 -20.15 -10.48 -15.53
CA LYS A 24 -19.98 -9.85 -16.85
C LYS A 24 -20.70 -8.51 -16.93
N GLU A 25 -21.90 -8.40 -16.35
CA GLU A 25 -22.67 -7.15 -16.36
C GLU A 25 -22.00 -6.05 -15.52
N SER A 26 -21.43 -6.42 -14.37
CA SER A 26 -20.86 -5.46 -13.42
C SER A 26 -19.43 -5.04 -13.77
N HIS A 27 -18.59 -5.97 -14.26
CA HIS A 27 -17.16 -5.75 -14.44
C HIS A 27 -16.64 -6.07 -15.85
N GLY A 28 -17.44 -6.72 -16.70
CA GLY A 28 -17.03 -7.15 -18.04
C GLY A 28 -16.76 -6.01 -19.02
N GLN A 29 -17.22 -4.79 -18.74
CA GLN A 29 -16.85 -3.60 -19.52
C GLN A 29 -15.43 -3.08 -19.20
N ARG A 30 -14.90 -3.43 -18.02
CA ARG A 30 -13.62 -2.91 -17.50
C ARG A 30 -12.49 -3.93 -17.60
N PHE A 31 -12.83 -5.21 -17.46
CA PHE A 31 -11.87 -6.30 -17.41
C PHE A 31 -12.29 -7.40 -18.37
N ALA A 32 -11.30 -7.94 -19.09
CA ALA A 32 -11.49 -9.09 -19.98
C ALA A 32 -11.71 -10.38 -19.18
N ALA A 33 -11.07 -10.49 -18.01
CA ALA A 33 -11.25 -11.57 -17.06
C ALA A 33 -11.05 -11.06 -15.63
N VAL A 34 -11.55 -11.80 -14.65
CA VAL A 34 -11.37 -11.53 -13.24
C VAL A 34 -10.86 -12.79 -12.54
N ILE A 35 -9.89 -12.62 -11.64
CA ILE A 35 -9.26 -13.69 -10.86
C ILE A 35 -9.54 -13.41 -9.38
N GLY A 36 -9.97 -14.43 -8.64
CA GLY A 36 -10.30 -14.34 -7.21
C GLY A 36 -11.47 -15.27 -6.85
N PRO A 37 -12.01 -15.17 -5.62
CA PRO A 37 -11.70 -14.18 -4.59
C PRO A 37 -10.39 -14.46 -3.82
N PHE A 38 -9.69 -13.41 -3.42
CA PHE A 38 -8.58 -13.43 -2.47
C PHE A 38 -9.03 -12.93 -1.10
N LYS A 39 -8.43 -13.46 -0.02
CA LYS A 39 -8.78 -13.12 1.36
C LYS A 39 -8.08 -11.83 1.80
N SER A 40 -6.85 -11.62 1.36
CA SER A 40 -6.01 -10.48 1.75
C SER A 40 -5.54 -9.65 0.55
N ARG A 41 -5.17 -8.40 0.83
CA ARG A 41 -4.53 -7.52 -0.15
C ARG A 41 -3.16 -8.08 -0.53
N VAL A 42 -2.43 -8.60 0.44
CA VAL A 42 -1.13 -9.26 0.31
C VAL A 42 -1.21 -10.44 -0.65
N GLY A 43 -2.17 -11.35 -0.48
CA GLY A 43 -2.34 -12.52 -1.33
C GLY A 43 -2.63 -12.14 -2.78
N ALA A 44 -3.57 -11.22 -2.99
CA ALA A 44 -3.87 -10.72 -4.33
C ALA A 44 -2.66 -10.02 -4.98
N SER A 45 -1.91 -9.22 -4.21
CA SER A 45 -0.70 -8.54 -4.70
C SER A 45 0.42 -9.52 -5.03
N TYR A 46 0.57 -10.58 -4.23
CA TYR A 46 1.54 -11.64 -4.48
C TYR A 46 1.22 -12.39 -5.77
N TYR A 47 -0.05 -12.78 -5.98
CA TYR A 47 -0.46 -13.43 -7.23
C TYR A 47 -0.26 -12.53 -8.44
N ALA A 48 -0.55 -11.22 -8.32
CA ALA A 48 -0.35 -10.30 -9.44
C ALA A 48 1.13 -10.20 -9.88
N ARG A 49 2.08 -10.33 -8.94
CA ARG A 49 3.52 -10.18 -9.21
C ARG A 49 4.21 -11.50 -9.56
N TYR A 50 3.82 -12.58 -8.90
CA TYR A 50 4.54 -13.86 -8.93
C TYR A 50 3.64 -15.05 -9.28
N GLY A 51 2.34 -14.81 -9.44
CA GLY A 51 1.34 -15.86 -9.66
C GLY A 51 1.40 -16.47 -11.05
N GLN A 52 1.76 -15.67 -12.04
CA GLN A 52 1.68 -16.09 -13.44
C GLN A 52 2.76 -17.13 -13.75
N GLY A 53 2.32 -18.36 -14.02
CA GLY A 53 3.20 -19.47 -14.39
C GLY A 53 3.87 -20.19 -13.23
N ASP A 54 3.54 -19.88 -11.98
CA ASP A 54 4.06 -20.62 -10.82
C ASP A 54 3.20 -21.86 -10.53
N PRO A 55 3.74 -23.09 -10.73
CA PRO A 55 2.99 -24.32 -10.53
C PRO A 55 2.66 -24.60 -9.05
N ARG A 56 3.23 -23.85 -8.10
CA ARG A 56 2.94 -24.00 -6.67
C ARG A 56 1.63 -23.34 -6.26
N LEU A 57 1.06 -22.49 -7.12
CA LEU A 57 -0.12 -21.67 -6.82
C LEU A 57 -1.37 -22.30 -7.44
N CYS A 58 -1.73 -23.48 -6.93
CA CYS A 58 -2.92 -24.22 -7.37
C CYS A 58 -4.22 -23.65 -6.79
N THR A 59 -4.16 -23.09 -5.58
CA THR A 59 -5.34 -22.61 -4.85
C THR A 59 -5.13 -21.20 -4.31
N ALA A 60 -6.24 -20.50 -4.03
CA ALA A 60 -6.18 -19.20 -3.35
C ALA A 60 -5.51 -19.31 -1.96
N GLU A 61 -5.61 -20.47 -1.30
CA GLU A 61 -4.97 -20.69 0.00
C GLU A 61 -3.44 -20.85 -0.13
N ASP A 62 -2.96 -21.48 -1.20
CA ASP A 62 -1.53 -21.52 -1.50
C ASP A 62 -0.95 -20.13 -1.75
N VAL A 63 -1.71 -19.28 -2.46
CA VAL A 63 -1.33 -17.87 -2.66
C VAL A 63 -1.17 -17.16 -1.32
N GLU A 64 -2.17 -17.25 -0.44
CA GLU A 64 -2.14 -16.61 0.87
C GLU A 64 -0.98 -17.12 1.74
N ARG A 65 -0.75 -18.44 1.73
CA ARG A 65 0.33 -19.07 2.49
C ARG A 65 1.70 -18.64 1.97
N LEU A 66 1.92 -18.72 0.66
CA LEU A 66 3.21 -18.35 0.06
C LEU A 66 3.47 -16.86 0.17
N ALA A 67 2.44 -16.02 0.04
CA ALA A 67 2.58 -14.58 0.23
C ALA A 67 3.05 -14.21 1.65
N ARG A 68 2.60 -14.94 2.68
CA ARG A 68 3.04 -14.69 4.07
C ARG A 68 4.43 -15.23 4.38
N LEU A 69 4.90 -16.21 3.62
CA LEU A 69 6.24 -16.79 3.80
C LEU A 69 7.32 -16.07 3.00
N ASP A 70 6.92 -15.24 2.02
CA ASP A 70 7.87 -14.54 1.15
C ASP A 70 8.37 -13.24 1.82
N PRO A 71 9.68 -13.10 2.09
CA PRO A 71 10.24 -11.89 2.68
C PRO A 71 9.96 -10.62 1.86
N ARG A 72 9.78 -10.76 0.53
CA ARG A 72 9.47 -9.63 -0.37
C ARG A 72 8.09 -9.03 -0.10
N MET A 73 7.25 -9.70 0.67
CA MET A 73 5.91 -9.25 1.06
C MET A 73 5.86 -8.65 2.46
N GLU A 74 6.96 -8.64 3.22
CA GLU A 74 6.99 -8.15 4.61
C GLU A 74 6.37 -6.75 4.75
N GLN A 75 6.78 -5.79 3.91
CA GLN A 75 6.21 -4.44 3.93
C GLN A 75 4.70 -4.45 3.66
N ALA A 76 4.24 -5.22 2.70
CA ALA A 76 2.81 -5.30 2.37
C ALA A 76 1.99 -5.94 3.51
N ILE A 77 2.58 -6.90 4.23
CA ILE A 77 1.99 -7.54 5.42
C ILE A 77 1.88 -6.54 6.57
N VAL A 78 2.94 -5.78 6.84
CA VAL A 78 2.94 -4.73 7.87
C VAL A 78 1.87 -3.69 7.55
N GLU A 79 1.87 -3.16 6.33
CA GLU A 79 0.87 -2.18 5.90
C GLU A 79 -0.57 -2.70 6.01
N GLU A 80 -0.83 -3.96 5.68
CA GLU A 80 -2.17 -4.54 5.81
C GLU A 80 -2.59 -4.76 7.27
N ALA A 81 -1.63 -4.95 8.18
CA ALA A 81 -1.90 -5.10 9.61
C ALA A 81 -2.13 -3.76 10.32
N MET A 82 -1.68 -2.65 9.76
CA MET A 82 -1.87 -1.31 10.32
C MET A 82 -3.30 -0.81 10.12
N THR A 83 -3.80 -0.04 11.10
CA THR A 83 -5.04 0.73 10.92
C THR A 83 -4.83 1.81 9.86
N ARG A 84 -5.94 2.33 9.32
CA ARG A 84 -5.88 3.38 8.30
C ARG A 84 -5.22 4.65 8.83
N GLU A 85 -5.48 4.99 10.10
CA GLU A 85 -4.85 6.15 10.74
C GLU A 85 -3.34 5.93 10.89
N GLU A 86 -2.92 4.78 11.42
CA GLU A 86 -1.49 4.46 11.60
C GLU A 86 -0.74 4.46 10.27
N LEU A 87 -1.35 3.90 9.22
CA LEU A 87 -0.74 3.83 7.90
C LEU A 87 -0.64 5.20 7.23
N ALA A 88 -1.58 6.12 7.49
CA ALA A 88 -1.49 7.50 7.03
C ALA A 88 -0.32 8.23 7.70
N VAL A 89 -0.18 8.07 9.02
CA VAL A 89 0.92 8.66 9.79
C VAL A 89 2.27 8.12 9.33
N ALA A 90 2.41 6.80 9.16
CA ALA A 90 3.67 6.22 8.71
C ALA A 90 4.11 6.73 7.32
N ARG A 91 3.15 6.92 6.40
CA ARG A 91 3.43 7.51 5.08
C ARG A 91 3.83 8.98 5.15
N GLU A 92 3.22 9.74 6.05
CA GLU A 92 3.60 11.14 6.27
C GLU A 92 5.02 11.24 6.85
N CYS A 93 5.35 10.39 7.83
CA CYS A 93 6.71 10.30 8.36
C CYS A 93 7.72 9.88 7.29
N GLU A 94 7.43 8.85 6.49
CA GLU A 94 8.32 8.42 5.40
C GLU A 94 8.54 9.53 4.36
N ALA A 95 7.51 10.32 4.04
CA ALA A 95 7.64 11.46 3.15
C ALA A 95 8.52 12.59 3.73
N LEU A 96 8.44 12.84 5.03
CA LEU A 96 9.28 13.82 5.73
C LEU A 96 10.74 13.36 5.81
N ASP A 97 10.99 12.09 6.16
CA ASP A 97 12.35 11.53 6.21
C ASP A 97 13.05 11.60 4.85
N GLN A 98 12.32 11.37 3.74
CA GLN A 98 12.85 11.52 2.37
C GLN A 98 13.24 12.97 2.03
N LEU A 99 12.52 13.96 2.56
CA LEU A 99 12.86 15.38 2.40
C LEU A 99 14.10 15.75 3.22
N GLU A 100 14.29 15.16 4.39
CA GLU A 100 15.46 15.41 5.24
C GLU A 100 16.74 14.74 4.72
N THR A 101 16.62 13.57 4.07
CA THR A 101 17.77 12.85 3.49
C THR A 101 18.28 13.44 2.17
N HIS A 102 17.51 14.30 1.51
CA HIS A 102 17.92 15.03 0.30
C HIS A 102 17.85 16.55 0.52
N PRO A 103 18.89 17.18 1.09
CA PRO A 103 18.85 18.61 1.44
C PRO A 103 18.86 19.58 0.24
N ASP A 104 18.78 19.10 -1.01
CA ASP A 104 19.07 19.89 -2.22
C ASP A 104 17.85 20.10 -3.14
N GLN A 105 16.66 20.20 -2.57
CA GLN A 105 15.52 20.82 -3.26
C GLN A 105 15.00 21.99 -2.44
N SER A 106 15.56 23.17 -2.74
CA SER A 106 15.04 24.47 -2.32
C SER A 106 13.64 24.69 -2.89
N ILE A 107 12.62 24.17 -2.21
CA ILE A 107 11.24 24.61 -2.39
C ILE A 107 10.99 25.69 -1.32
N PRO A 108 10.62 26.93 -1.70
CA PRO A 108 10.30 27.94 -0.70
C PRO A 108 8.96 27.60 -0.04
N ILE A 109 9.03 26.92 1.10
CA ILE A 109 7.87 26.73 1.97
C ILE A 109 7.58 28.09 2.61
N SER A 110 6.53 28.76 2.14
CA SER A 110 5.96 29.91 2.86
C SER A 110 5.22 29.39 4.09
N ILE A 111 5.92 29.32 5.21
CA ILE A 111 5.35 29.01 6.52
C ILE A 111 4.65 30.29 7.02
N PRO A 112 3.33 30.30 7.28
CA PRO A 112 2.73 31.36 8.07
C PRO A 112 3.23 31.24 9.50
N THR A 113 4.17 32.09 9.88
CA THR A 113 4.60 32.28 11.27
C THR A 113 3.45 32.82 12.09
N GLN A 114 2.87 32.00 12.95
CA GLN A 114 2.14 32.50 14.11
C GLN A 114 2.35 31.57 15.31
N GLY A 115 3.02 32.09 16.33
CA GLY A 115 3.24 31.40 17.61
C GLY A 115 4.69 31.33 18.03
N ALA A 116 5.41 32.46 18.06
CA ALA A 116 6.67 32.53 18.79
C ALA A 116 6.39 32.36 20.29
N ILE A 117 6.79 31.22 20.86
CA ILE A 117 6.88 31.04 22.31
C ILE A 117 8.31 31.44 22.71
N PRO A 118 8.52 32.57 23.43
CA PRO A 118 9.86 32.95 23.87
C PRO A 118 10.30 32.06 25.04
N CYS A 119 11.35 31.26 24.83
CA CYS A 119 12.06 30.59 25.90
C CYS A 119 12.89 31.62 26.71
N PRO A 120 12.68 31.78 28.02
CA PRO A 120 13.46 32.70 28.82
C PRO A 120 14.91 32.19 28.99
N ILE A 121 15.84 33.09 28.67
CA ILE A 121 17.29 32.95 28.70
C ILE A 121 17.77 32.67 30.14
N GLY A 122 18.69 31.73 30.27
CA GLY A 122 19.34 31.34 31.52
C GLY A 122 20.04 32.50 32.22
N VAL A 123 19.74 32.64 33.51
CA VAL A 123 20.39 33.60 34.42
C VAL A 123 21.78 33.06 34.77
N LYS A 124 22.84 33.78 34.35
CA LYS A 124 24.20 33.58 34.85
C LYS A 124 24.28 34.13 36.28
N THR A 125 24.60 33.27 37.24
CA THR A 125 25.09 33.65 38.56
C THR A 125 26.54 34.12 38.45
N ASN A 126 26.85 35.29 39.03
CA ASN A 126 28.19 35.71 39.40
C ASN A 126 28.12 36.38 40.77
#